data_AF-A0A1I1XEF2-F1
#
_entry.id   AF-A0A1I1XEF2-F1
#
_cell.length_a   1.000
_cell.length_b   1.000
_cell.length_c   1.000
_cell.angle_alpha   90.00
_cell.angle_beta   90.00
_cell.angle_gamma   90.00
#
_symmetry.space_group_name_H-M   'P 1'
#
loop_
_entity.id
_entity.type
_entity.pdbx_description
1 polymer ?
#
loop_
_entity_poly.entity_id
_entity_poly.type
_entity_poly.pdbx_seq_one_letter_code
_entity_poly.pdbx_strand_id
1 'polypeptide(L)'
;MIDISTVPPAAVTGRLFTVFFLSFFIIFITARLVGSERKALWFKRRTNYTLLNRRGIFGEYMNFGYPRTWQGLLVALAMYGLIFALAIGYICFYPYA
;
A
#
# COMPACT_ATOMS: atom_id res chain seq x y z
N MET A 1 -10.93 -22.70 -9.38
CA MET A 1 -11.21 -21.95 -8.13
C MET A 1 -10.08 -22.26 -7.18
N ILE A 2 -9.44 -21.25 -6.57
CA ILE A 2 -8.35 -21.48 -5.62
C ILE A 2 -8.97 -21.96 -4.31
N ASP A 3 -8.68 -23.19 -3.91
CA ASP A 3 -9.26 -23.83 -2.73
C ASP A 3 -8.37 -23.68 -1.50
N ILE A 4 -8.59 -22.58 -0.77
CA ILE A 4 -7.83 -22.20 0.42
C ILE A 4 -8.20 -23.08 1.63
N SER A 5 -9.27 -23.89 1.55
CA SER A 5 -9.72 -24.73 2.66
C SER A 5 -8.70 -25.80 3.08
N THR A 6 -7.79 -26.14 2.17
CA THR A 6 -6.70 -27.11 2.38
C THR A 6 -5.50 -26.52 3.13
N VAL A 7 -5.45 -25.20 3.30
CA VAL A 7 -4.33 -24.49 3.93
C VAL A 7 -4.66 -24.20 5.40
N PRO A 8 -3.76 -24.50 6.35
CA PRO A 8 -3.98 -24.18 7.76
C PRO A 8 -4.29 -22.68 7.98
N PRO A 9 -5.32 -22.31 8.76
CA PRO A 9 -5.69 -20.91 8.98
C PRO A 9 -4.56 -20.05 9.56
N ALA A 10 -3.69 -20.64 10.38
CA ALA A 10 -2.52 -19.96 10.93
C ALA A 10 -1.53 -19.53 9.82
N ALA A 11 -1.36 -20.34 8.78
CA ALA A 11 -0.48 -20.02 7.65
C ALA A 11 -1.07 -18.88 6.80
N VAL A 12 -2.38 -18.90 6.55
CA VAL A 12 -3.07 -17.80 5.85
C VAL A 12 -2.96 -16.50 6.64
N THR A 13 -3.19 -16.56 7.95
CA THR A 13 -3.03 -15.41 8.86
C THR A 13 -1.60 -14.84 8.82
N GLY A 14 -0.59 -15.71 8.89
CA GLY A 14 0.81 -15.29 8.78
C GLY A 14 1.10 -14.56 7.46
N ARG A 15 0.61 -15.10 6.33
CA ARG A 15 0.77 -14.48 5.01
C ARG A 15 0.08 -13.13 4.91
N LEU A 16 -1.10 -12.98 5.50
CA LEU A 16 -1.81 -11.69 5.57
C LEU A 16 -0.99 -10.65 6.31
N PHE A 17 -0.39 -11.01 7.46
CA PHE A 17 0.50 -10.10 8.18
C PHE A 17 1.74 -9.74 7.35
N THR A 18 2.36 -10.71 6.68
CA THR A 18 3.50 -10.44 5.80
C THR A 18 3.15 -9.45 4.69
N VAL A 19 2.04 -9.66 3.99
CA VAL A 19 1.57 -8.74 2.93
C VAL A 19 1.23 -7.36 3.51
N PHE A 20 0.62 -7.31 4.68
CA PHE A 20 0.32 -6.07 5.37
C PHE A 20 1.60 -5.26 5.65
N PHE A 21 2.61 -5.85 6.30
CA PHE A 21 3.87 -5.15 6.57
C PHE A 21 4.64 -4.81 5.30
N LEU A 22 4.64 -5.70 4.30
CA LEU A 22 5.27 -5.44 3.01
C LEU A 22 4.62 -4.26 2.29
N SER A 23 3.31 -4.09 2.42
CA SER A 23 2.60 -2.94 1.82
C SER A 23 3.07 -1.61 2.41
N PHE A 24 3.32 -1.52 3.72
CA PHE A 24 3.91 -0.32 4.33
C PHE A 24 5.30 -0.04 3.77
N PHE A 25 6.12 -1.07 3.58
CA PHE A 25 7.45 -0.92 3.02
C PHE A 25 7.41 -0.41 1.57
N ILE A 26 6.52 -0.96 0.75
CA ILE A 26 6.30 -0.51 -0.64
C ILE A 26 5.83 0.95 -0.68
N ILE A 27 4.86 1.31 0.16
CA ILE A 27 4.35 2.69 0.24
C ILE A 27 5.46 3.65 0.69
N PHE A 28 6.27 3.26 1.67
CA PHE A 28 7.39 4.04 2.15
C PHE A 28 8.47 4.27 1.08
N ILE A 29 8.88 3.20 0.38
CA ILE A 29 9.83 3.30 -0.73
C ILE A 29 9.25 4.19 -1.83
N THR A 30 7.99 4.00 -2.20
CA THR A 30 7.33 4.83 -3.22
C THR A 30 7.33 6.29 -2.79
N ALA A 31 7.04 6.60 -1.52
CA ALA A 31 7.07 7.97 -1.01
C ALA A 31 8.47 8.58 -1.09
N ARG A 32 9.51 7.78 -0.81
CA ARG A 32 10.91 8.19 -0.92
C ARG A 32 11.33 8.43 -2.38
N LEU A 33 10.94 7.56 -3.30
CA LEU A 33 11.28 7.68 -4.72
C LEU A 33 10.60 8.88 -5.38
N VAL A 34 9.32 9.12 -5.06
CA VAL A 34 8.58 10.28 -5.57
C VAL A 34 9.16 11.56 -4.98
N GLY A 35 9.47 11.58 -3.68
CA GLY A 35 9.94 12.77 -2.98
C GLY A 35 8.81 13.73 -2.60
N SER A 36 9.06 14.60 -1.63
CA SER A 36 8.05 15.49 -1.03
C SER A 36 7.45 16.49 -2.03
N GLU A 37 8.28 17.08 -2.88
CA GLU A 37 7.86 18.10 -3.86
C GLU A 37 6.92 17.53 -4.92
N ARG A 38 7.37 16.49 -5.64
CA ARG A 38 6.55 15.83 -6.67
C ARG A 38 5.28 15.24 -6.06
N LYS A 39 5.36 14.67 -4.85
CA LYS A 39 4.19 14.17 -4.12
C LYS A 39 3.19 15.29 -3.83
N ALA A 40 3.64 16.47 -3.41
CA ALA A 40 2.75 17.62 -3.14
C ALA A 40 2.11 18.19 -4.42
N LEU A 41 2.84 18.14 -5.55
CA LEU A 41 2.31 18.56 -6.86
C LEU A 41 1.31 17.55 -7.43
N TRP A 42 1.63 16.26 -7.34
CA TRP A 42 0.88 15.20 -7.99
C TRP A 42 -0.34 14.74 -7.21
N PHE A 43 -0.37 14.94 -5.89
CA PHE A 43 -1.44 14.48 -5.02
C PHE A 43 -1.97 15.58 -4.11
N LYS A 44 -3.30 15.69 -3.96
CA LYS A 44 -3.88 16.54 -2.90
C LYS A 44 -3.97 15.78 -1.59
N ARG A 45 -3.50 16.41 -0.54
CA ARG A 45 -3.81 16.05 0.85
C ARG A 45 -4.90 16.93 1.43
N ARG A 46 -5.64 16.43 2.41
CA ARG A 46 -6.54 17.26 3.21
C ARG A 46 -5.68 18.11 4.14
N THR A 47 -5.96 19.40 4.19
CA THR A 47 -5.24 20.35 5.06
C THR A 47 -5.99 20.68 6.35
N ASN A 48 -7.28 20.30 6.43
CA ASN A 48 -8.10 20.54 7.60
C ASN A 48 -7.96 19.39 8.60
N TYR A 49 -7.13 19.59 9.62
CA TYR A 49 -6.88 18.61 10.68
C TYR A 49 -7.49 19.08 12.00
N THR A 50 -8.31 18.23 12.62
CA THR A 50 -8.74 18.36 14.02
C THR A 50 -7.82 17.52 14.92
N LEU A 51 -7.86 17.73 16.23
CA LEU A 51 -7.04 16.96 17.20
C LEU A 51 -7.20 15.44 17.05
N LEU A 52 -8.40 14.96 16.71
CA LEU A 52 -8.68 13.53 16.49
C LEU A 52 -8.21 12.99 15.12
N ASN A 53 -7.95 13.86 14.15
CA ASN A 53 -7.55 13.47 12.79
C ASN A 53 -6.07 13.69 12.50
N ARG A 54 -5.29 14.13 13.50
CA ARG A 54 -3.86 14.41 13.34
C ARG A 54 -3.10 13.09 13.20
N ARG A 55 -2.40 12.94 12.08
CA ARG A 55 -1.54 11.77 11.81
C ARG A 55 -0.13 12.04 12.36
N GLY A 56 0.54 10.99 12.84
CA GLY A 56 1.95 11.06 13.17
C GLY A 56 2.82 11.34 11.94
N ILE A 57 4.08 11.72 12.15
CA ILE A 57 5.03 12.12 11.08
C ILE A 57 5.15 11.03 10.01
N PHE A 58 5.29 9.76 10.43
CA PHE A 58 5.36 8.62 9.51
C PHE A 58 4.06 8.42 8.72
N GLY A 59 2.91 8.53 9.39
CA GLY A 59 1.60 8.40 8.74
C GLY A 59 1.36 9.50 7.71
N GLU A 60 1.83 10.71 7.97
CA GLU A 60 1.73 11.84 7.04
C GLU A 60 2.71 11.69 5.85
N TYR A 61 3.91 11.14 6.11
CA TYR A 61 4.89 10.86 5.06
C TYR A 61 4.43 9.76 4.10
N MET A 62 3.79 8.70 4.60
CA MET A 62 3.24 7.63 3.76
C MET A 62 1.90 8.00 3.09
N ASN A 63 1.23 9.03 3.57
CA ASN A 63 -0.05 9.48 3.03
C ASN A 63 0.13 10.28 1.74
N PHE A 64 -0.22 9.69 0.58
CA PHE A 64 -0.22 10.40 -0.70
C PHE A 64 -1.44 11.31 -0.86
N GLY A 65 -2.62 10.85 -0.45
CA GLY A 65 -3.89 11.55 -0.73
C GLY A 65 -4.45 11.16 -2.10
N TYR A 66 -5.19 12.05 -2.76
CA TYR A 66 -5.79 11.74 -4.06
C TYR A 66 -4.92 12.24 -5.23
N PRO A 67 -4.74 11.46 -6.30
CA PRO A 67 -3.98 11.90 -7.47
C PRO A 67 -4.71 13.02 -8.20
N ARG A 68 -3.98 14.06 -8.57
CA ARG A 68 -4.45 15.23 -9.33
C ARG A 68 -3.91 15.29 -10.75
N THR A 69 -2.86 14.52 -11.02
CA THR A 69 -2.09 14.54 -12.25
C THR A 69 -2.00 13.14 -12.83
N TRP A 70 -1.74 13.01 -14.13
CA TRP A 70 -1.52 11.73 -14.78
C TRP A 70 -0.33 10.97 -14.18
N GLN A 71 0.75 11.67 -13.82
CA GLN A 71 1.91 11.08 -13.14
C GLN A 71 1.51 10.51 -11.77
N GLY A 72 0.73 11.28 -10.99
CA GLY A 72 0.20 10.81 -9.71
C GLY A 72 -0.70 9.60 -9.85
N LEU A 73 -1.55 9.57 -10.88
CA LEU A 73 -2.41 8.41 -11.17
C LEU A 73 -1.57 7.18 -11.56
N LEU A 74 -0.57 7.33 -12.43
CA LEU A 74 0.34 6.26 -12.81
C LEU A 74 1.09 5.69 -11.60
N VAL A 75 1.62 6.56 -10.73
CA VAL A 75 2.29 6.14 -9.49
C VAL A 75 1.32 5.39 -8.58
N ALA A 76 0.09 5.88 -8.41
CA ALA A 76 -0.91 5.21 -7.59
C ALA A 76 -1.26 3.82 -8.17
N LEU A 77 -1.53 3.73 -9.47
CA LEU A 77 -1.85 2.46 -10.13
C LEU A 77 -0.69 1.47 -10.06
N ALA A 78 0.55 1.90 -10.28
CA ALA A 78 1.72 1.05 -10.17
C ALA A 78 1.92 0.55 -8.72
N MET A 79 1.79 1.44 -7.73
CA MET A 79 1.95 1.10 -6.32
C MET A 79 0.87 0.11 -5.86
N TYR A 80 -0.41 0.39 -6.12
CA TYR A 80 -1.51 -0.52 -5.77
C TYR A 80 -1.43 -1.82 -6.56
N GLY A 81 -1.15 -1.74 -7.88
CA GLY A 81 -1.00 -2.91 -8.73
C GLY A 81 0.09 -3.86 -8.23
N LEU A 82 1.25 -3.32 -7.82
CA LEU A 82 2.33 -4.11 -7.24
C LEU A 82 1.91 -4.79 -5.92
N ILE A 83 1.27 -4.04 -5.01
CA ILE A 83 0.79 -4.59 -3.72
C ILE A 83 -0.24 -5.69 -3.97
N PHE A 84 -1.21 -5.47 -4.85
CA PHE A 84 -2.25 -6.46 -5.16
C PHE A 84 -1.69 -7.69 -5.86
N ALA A 85 -0.78 -7.52 -6.83
CA ALA A 85 -0.14 -8.64 -7.51
C ALA A 85 0.64 -9.53 -6.53
N LEU A 86 1.42 -8.92 -5.62
CA LEU A 86 2.15 -9.64 -4.58
C LEU A 86 1.21 -10.31 -3.58
N ALA A 87 0.15 -9.61 -3.16
CA ALA A 87 -0.84 -10.15 -2.23
C ALA A 87 -1.54 -11.39 -2.80
N ILE A 88 -2.05 -11.29 -4.03
CA ILE A 88 -2.73 -12.40 -4.72
C ILE A 88 -1.74 -13.54 -4.97
N GLY A 89 -0.53 -13.23 -5.46
CA GLY A 89 0.55 -14.21 -5.67
C GLY A 89 0.87 -15.01 -4.41
N TYR A 90 1.16 -14.30 -3.32
CA TYR A 90 1.65 -14.92 -2.09
C TYR A 90 0.55 -15.57 -1.25
N ILE A 91 -0.66 -15.01 -1.23
CA ILE A 91 -1.76 -15.58 -0.45
C ILE A 91 -2.38 -16.76 -1.20
N CYS A 92 -2.60 -16.62 -2.51
CA CYS A 92 -3.43 -17.55 -3.27
C CYS A 92 -2.63 -18.58 -4.09
N PHE A 93 -1.42 -18.28 -4.57
CA PHE A 93 -0.64 -19.21 -5.42
C PHE A 93 0.51 -19.92 -4.69
N TYR A 94 1.18 -19.24 -3.76
CA TYR A 94 2.19 -19.87 -2.89
C TYR A 94 1.72 -21.09 -2.07
N PRO A 95 0.44 -21.26 -1.64
CA PRO A 95 0.04 -22.48 -0.94
C PRO A 95 0.21 -23.79 -1.70
N TYR A 96 0.38 -23.74 -3.03
CA TYR A 96 0.48 -24.92 -3.89
C TYR A 96 1.85 -25.09 -4.54
N ALA A 97 2.82 -24.23 -4.20
CA ALA A 97 4.22 -24.33 -4.64
C ALA A 97 5.06 -25.02 -3.56
#